data_AF-A0A2M7ZQK8-F1
#
_entry.id   AF-A0A2M7ZQK8-F1
#
_cell.length_a   1.000
_cell.length_b   1.000
_cell.length_c   1.000
_cell.angle_alpha   90.00
_cell.angle_beta   90.00
_cell.angle_gamma   90.00
#
_symmetry.space_group_name_H-M   'P 1'
#
loop_
_entity.id
_entity.type
_entity.pdbx_description
1 polymer ?
#
loop_
_entity_poly.entity_id
_entity_poly.type
_entity_poly.pdbx_seq_one_letter_code
_entity_poly.pdbx_strand_id
1 'polypeptide(L)' 'MENSVSILDSKIAELISIGASIGGNCLPCLRYHFAEALKIGCTISEIEESIKLGKMVKERPINDIYKLAEDLINREKERN' A
#
# COMPACT_ATOMS: atom_id res chain seq x y z
N MET A 1 8.90 -30.78 3.09
CA MET A 1 8.61 -29.35 2.89
C MET A 1 8.44 -29.15 1.41
N GLU A 2 7.21 -28.97 0.97
CA GLU A 2 6.89 -28.72 -0.42
C GLU A 2 7.55 -27.39 -0.81
N ASN A 3 8.47 -27.43 -1.78
CA ASN A 3 9.06 -26.22 -2.35
C ASN A 3 7.94 -25.50 -3.11
N SER A 4 7.17 -24.66 -2.40
CA SER A 4 6.15 -23.81 -3.00
C SER A 4 6.86 -22.71 -3.78
N VAL A 5 7.21 -22.99 -5.02
CA VAL A 5 7.47 -21.94 -5.99
C VAL A 5 6.23 -21.06 -6.00
N SER A 6 6.41 -19.78 -5.68
CA SER A 6 5.34 -18.78 -5.76
C SER A 6 4.69 -18.84 -7.14
N ILE A 7 3.36 -18.87 -7.20
CA ILE A 7 2.59 -18.78 -8.46
C ILE A 7 2.87 -17.43 -9.15
N LEU A 8 3.19 -16.40 -8.37
CA LEU A 8 3.54 -15.08 -8.87
C LEU A 8 4.99 -15.07 -9.36
N ASP A 9 5.18 -14.47 -10.54
CA ASP A 9 6.48 -14.01 -11.01
C ASP A 9 7.17 -13.15 -9.94
N SER A 10 8.49 -13.30 -9.80
CA SER A 10 9.25 -12.66 -8.73
C SER A 10 9.19 -11.13 -8.79
N LYS A 11 9.21 -10.54 -10.00
CA LYS A 11 9.06 -9.08 -10.15
C LYS A 11 7.68 -8.64 -9.68
N ILE A 12 6.64 -9.35 -10.10
CA ILE A 12 5.27 -9.05 -9.69
C ILE A 12 5.10 -9.17 -8.16
N ALA A 13 5.68 -10.20 -7.55
CA ALA A 13 5.61 -10.40 -6.11
C ALA A 13 6.26 -9.24 -5.33
N GLU A 14 7.44 -8.76 -5.77
CA GLU A 14 8.11 -7.63 -5.12
C GLU A 14 7.35 -6.30 -5.31
N LEU A 15 6.83 -6.04 -6.51
CA LEU A 15 6.02 -4.84 -6.78
C LEU A 15 4.75 -4.81 -5.92
N ILE A 16 4.04 -5.94 -5.79
CA ILE A 16 2.91 -6.09 -4.89
C ILE A 16 3.33 -5.83 -3.43
N SER A 17 4.47 -6.39 -3.03
CA SER A 17 4.98 -6.24 -1.66
C SER A 17 5.36 -4.80 -1.32
N ILE A 18 5.88 -4.02 -2.28
CA ILE A 18 6.11 -2.58 -2.15
C ILE A 18 4.77 -1.84 -1.94
N GLY A 19 3.78 -2.08 -2.81
CA GLY A 19 2.46 -1.46 -2.67
C GLY A 19 1.78 -1.79 -1.34
N ALA A 20 1.84 -3.05 -0.92
CA ALA A 20 1.33 -3.52 0.37
C ALA A 20 2.07 -2.89 1.55
N SER A 21 3.39 -2.71 1.45
CA SER A 21 4.20 -2.05 2.49
C SER A 21 3.78 -0.59 2.68
N ILE A 22 3.49 0.13 1.60
CA ILE A 22 2.96 1.51 1.65
C ILE A 22 1.58 1.53 2.31
N GLY A 23 0.67 0.66 1.87
CA GLY A 23 -0.68 0.55 2.42
C GLY A 23 -0.68 0.20 3.91
N GLY A 24 0.20 -0.71 4.32
CA GLY A 24 0.33 -1.20 5.70
C GLY A 24 1.27 -0.40 6.60
N ASN A 25 1.86 0.71 6.14
CA ASN A 25 2.84 1.49 6.89
C ASN A 25 4.09 0.71 7.38
N CYS A 26 4.47 -0.38 6.70
CA CYS A 26 5.63 -1.17 7.12
C CYS A 26 6.94 -0.61 6.54
N LEU A 27 7.59 0.29 7.27
CA LEU A 27 8.89 0.88 6.89
C LEU A 27 10.00 -0.16 6.62
N PRO A 28 10.25 -1.16 7.50
CA PRO A 28 11.28 -2.15 7.22
C PRO A 28 10.94 -3.02 6.00
N CYS A 29 9.67 -3.38 5.81
CA CYS A 29 9.22 -4.12 4.63
C CYS A 29 9.47 -3.31 3.35
N LEU A 30 9.11 -2.02 3.34
CA LEU A 30 9.32 -1.16 2.18
C LEU A 30 10.80 -1.08 1.80
N ARG A 31 11.71 -0.93 2.78
CA ARG A 31 13.16 -0.90 2.52
C ARG A 31 13.66 -2.21 1.90
N TYR A 32 13.21 -3.33 2.43
CA TYR A 32 13.60 -4.65 1.97
C TYR A 32 13.10 -4.90 0.54
N HIS A 33 11.79 -4.80 0.31
CA HIS A 33 11.19 -5.11 -0.99
C HIS A 33 11.61 -4.13 -2.09
N PHE A 34 11.86 -2.86 -1.76
CA PHE A 34 12.44 -1.91 -2.71
C PHE A 34 13.84 -2.35 -3.17
N ALA A 35 14.70 -2.78 -2.24
CA ALA A 35 16.03 -3.25 -2.57
C ALA A 35 16.00 -4.56 -3.39
N GLU A 36 15.13 -5.51 -3.04
CA GLU A 36 14.96 -6.76 -3.78
C GLU A 36 14.39 -6.52 -5.18
N ALA A 37 13.38 -5.66 -5.33
CA ALA A 37 12.83 -5.28 -6.63
C ALA A 37 13.91 -4.77 -7.60
N LEU A 38 14.83 -3.93 -7.13
CA LEU A 38 15.96 -3.46 -7.94
C LEU A 38 16.90 -4.60 -8.34
N LYS A 39 17.22 -5.51 -7.42
CA LYS A 39 18.12 -6.65 -7.69
C LYS A 39 17.57 -7.58 -8.75
N ILE A 40 16.26 -7.80 -8.77
CA ILE A 40 15.60 -8.69 -9.75
C ILE A 40 15.20 -7.98 -11.05
N GLY A 41 15.58 -6.70 -11.22
CA GLY A 41 15.42 -5.98 -12.47
C GLY A 41 14.06 -5.30 -12.66
N CYS A 42 13.36 -4.95 -11.58
CA CYS A 42 12.27 -3.97 -11.66
C CYS A 42 12.84 -2.59 -12.02
N THR A 43 12.19 -1.94 -12.97
CA THR A 43 12.47 -0.55 -13.33
C THR A 43 11.94 0.39 -12.25
N ILE A 44 12.52 1.59 -12.17
CA ILE A 44 12.04 2.62 -11.26
C ILE A 44 10.57 2.97 -11.54
N SER A 45 10.16 3.03 -12.81
CA SER A 45 8.77 3.31 -13.18
C SER A 45 7.78 2.24 -12.72
N GLU A 46 8.14 0.95 -12.76
CA GLU A 46 7.31 -0.13 -12.19
C GLU A 46 7.13 0.04 -10.67
N ILE A 47 8.21 0.43 -9.98
CA ILE A 47 8.21 0.67 -8.53
C ILE A 47 7.37 1.91 -8.19
N GLU A 48 7.53 3.00 -8.94
CA GLU A 48 6.75 4.24 -8.78
C GLU A 48 5.24 3.99 -8.92
N GLU A 49 4.83 3.23 -9.94
CA GLU A 49 3.40 2.89 -10.11
C GLU A 49 2.89 2.03 -8.94
N SER A 50 3.71 1.10 -8.45
CA SER A 50 3.35 0.27 -7.28
C SER A 50 3.19 1.10 -6.00
N ILE A 51 4.07 2.09 -5.78
CA ILE A 51 3.98 3.03 -4.67
C ILE A 51 2.71 3.88 -4.79
N LYS A 52 2.40 4.38 -6.00
CA LYS A 52 1.20 5.15 -6.27
C LYS A 52 -0.08 4.36 -5.98
N LEU A 53 -0.14 3.10 -6.39
CA LEU A 53 -1.27 2.21 -6.06
C LEU A 53 -1.40 1.99 -4.55
N GLY A 54 -0.29 1.70 -3.85
CA GLY A 54 -0.28 1.57 -2.39
C GLY A 54 -0.73 2.86 -1.68
N LYS A 55 -0.31 4.03 -2.17
CA LYS A 55 -0.73 5.34 -1.67
C LYS A 55 -2.23 5.56 -1.85
N MET A 56 -2.78 5.27 -3.03
CA MET A 56 -4.22 5.39 -3.29
C MET A 56 -5.05 4.56 -2.30
N VAL A 57 -4.65 3.32 -2.04
CA VAL A 57 -5.32 2.45 -1.05
C VAL A 57 -5.21 3.04 0.36
N LYS A 58 -4.02 3.56 0.73
CA LYS A 58 -3.77 4.18 2.04
C LYS A 58 -4.58 5.46 2.27
N GLU A 59 -4.79 6.26 1.24
CA GLU A 59 -5.55 7.52 1.35
C GLU A 59 -7.03 7.29 1.64
N ARG A 60 -7.59 6.15 1.22
CA ARG A 60 -9.01 5.83 1.45
C ARG A 60 -9.42 5.86 2.93
N PRO A 61 -8.81 5.08 3.84
CA PRO A 61 -9.18 5.12 5.26
C PRO A 61 -8.89 6.47 5.93
N ILE A 62 -7.88 7.21 5.46
CA ILE A 62 -7.59 8.58 5.94
C ILE A 62 -8.77 9.51 5.63
N ASN A 63 -9.27 9.48 4.39
CA ASN A 63 -10.40 10.30 4.00
C ASN A 63 -11.69 9.87 4.70
N ASP A 64 -11.92 8.57 4.81
CA ASP A 64 -13.13 8.02 5.44
C ASP A 64 -13.23 8.40 6.92
N ILE A 65 -12.13 8.42 7.67
CA ILE A 65 -12.16 8.78 9.09
C ILE A 65 -12.45 10.26 9.32
N TYR A 66 -11.90 11.16 8.48
CA TYR A 66 -12.21 12.59 8.58
C TYR A 66 -13.64 12.88 8.17
N LYS A 67 -14.13 12.26 7.09
CA LYS A 67 -15.52 12.37 6.68
C LYS A 67 -16.48 11.91 7.77
N LEU A 68 -16.19 10.77 8.41
CA LEU A 68 -17.00 10.28 9.52
C LEU A 68 -17.00 11.28 10.69
N ALA A 69 -15.85 11.86 11.03
CA ALA A 69 -15.75 12.85 12.10
C ALA A 69 -16.61 14.09 11.81
N GLU A 70 -16.57 14.60 10.58
CA GLU A 70 -17.42 15.73 10.14
C GLU A 70 -18.90 15.38 10.19
N ASP A 71 -19.28 14.21 9.67
CA ASP A 71 -20.67 13.73 9.67
C ASP A 71 -21.23 13.64 11.10
N LEU A 72 -20.44 13.15 12.06
CA LEU A 72 -20.84 13.07 13.47
C LEU A 72 -21.07 14.45 14.09
N ILE A 73 -20.19 15.43 13.82
CA ILE A 73 -20.34 16.79 14.33
C ILE A 73 -21.58 17.46 13.74
N ASN A 74 -21.81 17.30 12.44
CA ASN A 74 -22.95 17.93 11.76
C ASN A 74 -24.28 17.40 12.29
N ARG A 75 -24.39 16.08 12.51
CA ARG A 75 -25.59 15.46 13.11
C ARG A 75 -25.92 16.02 14.50
N GLU A 76 -24.91 16.30 15.33
CA GLU A 76 -25.15 16.89 16.65
C GLU A 76 -25.53 18.37 16.58
N LYS A 77 -25.04 19.12 15.58
CA LYS A 77 -25.48 20.50 15.32
C LYS A 77 -26.94 20.58 14.87
N GLU A 78 -27.40 19.64 14.06
CA GLU A 78 -28.79 19.59 13.56
C GLU A 78 -29.81 19.19 14.63
N ARG A 79 -29.36 18.59 15.74
CA ARG A 79 -30.20 18.17 16.87
C ARG A 79 -30.47 19.28 17.89
N ASN A 80 -29.67 20.34 17.89
CA ASN A 80 -29.74 21.48 18.81
C ASN A 80 -30.31 22.72 18.12
#